data_AF-A0A151ET66-F1
#
_entry.id   AF-A0A151ET66-F1
#
_cell.length_a   1.000
_cell.length_b   1.000
_cell.length_c   1.000
_cell.angle_alpha   90.00
_cell.angle_beta   90.00
_cell.angle_gamma   90.00
#
_symmetry.space_group_name_H-M   'P 1'
#
loop_
_entity.id
_entity.type
_entity.pdbx_description
1 polymer ?
#
loop_
_entity_poly.entity_id
_entity_poly.type
_entity_poly.pdbx_seq_one_letter_code
_entity_poly.pdbx_strand_id
1 'polypeptide(L)'
;MGSPSMGHIQGVITFVDGSELTFFELLSQDHAVVRPVKYRFHYQIGNQFIFRYDNAPHHQELSTFPSHKHTSKGVEPAASVTFQHVFQEIVDMLIASD
;
A
#
# COMPACT_ATOMS: atom_id res chain seq x y z
N MET A 1 -3.45 -32.01 -2.10
CA MET A 1 -2.85 -30.67 -2.24
C MET A 1 -2.96 -30.00 -0.88
N GLY A 2 -1.86 -29.50 -0.32
CA GLY A 2 -1.88 -28.80 0.97
C GLY A 2 -2.53 -27.43 0.84
N SER A 3 -3.12 -26.91 1.92
CA SER A 3 -3.56 -25.51 1.96
C SER A 3 -2.33 -24.59 1.89
N PRO A 4 -2.43 -23.45 1.18
CA PRO A 4 -1.35 -22.46 1.15
C PRO A 4 -1.06 -21.96 2.57
N SER A 5 0.21 -21.73 2.89
CA SER A 5 0.60 -21.09 4.15
C SER A 5 0.43 -19.58 4.04
N MET A 6 0.05 -18.94 5.14
CA MET A 6 -0.20 -17.50 5.21
C MET A 6 0.80 -16.86 6.16
N GLY A 7 1.27 -15.66 5.81
CA GLY A 7 2.12 -14.84 6.67
C GLY A 7 1.90 -13.37 6.38
N HIS A 8 2.18 -12.50 7.35
CA HIS A 8 2.05 -11.05 7.14
C HIS A 8 3.33 -10.32 7.51
N ILE A 9 3.53 -9.18 6.87
CA ILE A 9 4.59 -8.22 7.16
C ILE A 9 3.92 -6.89 7.46
N GLN A 10 4.37 -6.20 8.49
CA GLN A 10 3.87 -4.87 8.84
C GLN A 10 4.98 -4.04 9.47
N GLY A 11 4.85 -2.72 9.37
CA GLY A 11 5.81 -1.80 9.97
C GLY A 11 5.44 -0.35 9.76
N VAL A 12 6.30 0.52 10.29
CA VAL A 12 6.26 1.96 10.11
C VAL A 12 7.63 2.41 9.65
N ILE A 13 7.66 3.29 8.65
CA ILE A 13 8.86 3.99 8.19
C ILE A 13 8.66 5.47 8.46
N THR A 14 9.58 6.07 9.19
CA THR A 14 9.65 7.53 9.38
C THR A 14 10.73 8.08 8.46
N PHE A 15 10.38 9.08 7.65
CA PHE A 15 11.28 9.74 6.70
C PHE A 15 11.93 10.98 7.31
N VAL A 16 12.93 11.54 6.63
CA VAL A 16 13.76 12.65 7.13
C VAL A 16 12.99 13.95 7.37
N ASP A 17 11.88 14.16 6.65
CA ASP A 17 10.97 15.29 6.83
C ASP A 17 9.94 15.08 7.95
N GLY A 18 10.01 13.94 8.64
CA GLY A 18 9.07 13.54 9.68
C GLY A 18 7.77 12.94 9.17
N SER A 19 7.60 12.74 7.87
CA SER A 19 6.49 11.97 7.32
C SER A 19 6.61 10.48 7.64
N GLU A 20 5.50 9.75 7.56
CA GLU A 20 5.41 8.34 7.96
C GLU A 20 4.64 7.49 6.94
N LEU A 21 5.21 6.33 6.59
CA LEU A 21 4.52 5.24 5.90
C LEU A 21 4.24 4.10 6.88
N THR A 22 2.97 3.88 7.21
CA THR A 22 2.51 2.67 7.89
C THR A 22 2.08 1.64 6.86
N PHE A 23 2.62 0.43 6.92
CA PHE A 23 2.32 -0.62 5.95
C PHE A 23 1.92 -1.94 6.59
N PHE A 24 1.09 -2.69 5.87
CA PHE A 24 0.69 -4.06 6.17
C PHE A 24 0.52 -4.83 4.85
N GLU A 25 1.06 -6.03 4.77
CA GLU A 25 0.87 -6.97 3.66
C GLU A 25 0.58 -8.35 4.22
N LEU A 26 -0.48 -8.99 3.72
CA LEU A 26 -0.77 -10.41 3.93
C LEU A 26 -0.33 -11.16 2.67
N LEU A 27 0.52 -12.14 2.86
CA LEU A 27 1.12 -12.97 1.83
C LEU A 27 0.55 -14.38 1.91
N SER A 28 0.21 -14.97 0.76
CA SER A 28 0.02 -16.40 0.62
C SER A 28 1.25 -17.02 -0.01
N GLN A 29 1.66 -18.17 0.50
CA GLN A 29 2.72 -18.98 -0.07
C GLN A 29 2.14 -20.32 -0.53
N ASP A 30 2.34 -20.61 -1.80
CA ASP A 30 2.04 -21.89 -2.43
C ASP A 30 3.33 -22.43 -3.04
N HIS A 31 3.87 -23.51 -2.46
CA HIS A 31 5.20 -24.03 -2.79
C HIS A 31 6.30 -22.94 -2.74
N ALA A 32 6.94 -22.65 -3.87
CA ALA A 32 8.00 -21.66 -4.01
C ALA A 32 7.48 -20.26 -4.40
N VAL A 33 6.16 -20.09 -4.52
CA VAL A 33 5.53 -18.86 -4.98
C VAL A 33 4.90 -18.12 -3.81
N VAL A 34 5.31 -16.86 -3.61
CA VAL A 34 4.74 -15.95 -2.61
C VAL A 34 3.99 -14.84 -3.33
N ARG A 35 2.75 -14.55 -2.90
CA ARG A 35 1.91 -13.49 -3.50
C ARG A 35 1.23 -12.65 -2.42
N PRO A 36 1.15 -11.32 -2.59
CA PRO A 36 0.30 -10.50 -1.75
C PRO A 36 -1.17 -10.78 -2.06
N VAL A 37 -1.97 -10.94 -1.01
CA VAL A 37 -3.43 -11.14 -1.09
C VAL A 37 -4.21 -10.00 -0.43
N LYS A 38 -3.60 -9.33 0.57
CA LYS A 38 -4.12 -8.09 1.14
C LYS A 38 -2.98 -7.12 1.38
N TYR A 39 -3.21 -5.85 1.17
CA TYR A 39 -2.22 -4.83 1.52
C TYR A 39 -2.89 -3.53 1.97
N ARG A 40 -2.12 -2.74 2.70
CA ARG A 40 -2.43 -1.37 3.08
C ARG A 40 -1.13 -0.59 3.21
N PHE A 41 -0.99 0.49 2.48
CA PHE A 41 0.12 1.44 2.55
C PHE A 41 -0.45 2.82 2.83
N HIS A 42 -0.30 3.31 4.06
CA HIS A 42 -0.86 4.59 4.51
C HIS A 42 0.27 5.59 4.74
N TYR A 43 0.27 6.69 3.98
CA TYR A 43 1.26 7.75 4.05
C TYR A 43 0.67 9.05 4.62
N GLN A 44 1.37 9.63 5.60
CA GLN A 44 0.93 10.83 6.31
C GLN A 44 2.11 11.71 6.73
N ILE A 45 1.85 12.98 7.01
CA ILE A 45 2.81 13.88 7.67
C ILE A 45 2.16 14.46 8.95
N GLY A 46 2.70 14.07 10.11
CA GLY A 46 2.00 14.27 11.38
C GLY A 46 0.58 13.69 11.32
N ASN A 47 -0.44 14.53 11.58
CA ASN A 47 -1.86 14.14 11.50
C ASN A 47 -2.48 14.35 10.11
N GLN A 48 -1.72 14.84 9.13
CA GLN A 48 -2.23 15.09 7.79
C GLN A 48 -2.15 13.84 6.94
N PHE A 49 -3.32 13.33 6.54
CA PHE A 49 -3.44 12.27 5.55
C PHE A 49 -2.97 12.76 4.18
N ILE A 50 -2.06 12.01 3.54
CA ILE A 50 -1.56 12.32 2.19
C ILE A 50 -2.20 11.36 1.19
N PHE A 51 -1.95 10.06 1.33
CA PHE A 51 -2.61 9.03 0.53
C PHE A 51 -2.64 7.68 1.24
N ARG A 52 -3.46 6.76 0.74
CA ARG A 52 -3.41 5.34 1.10
C ARG A 52 -3.70 4.45 -0.09
N TYR A 53 -2.88 3.43 -0.30
CA TYR A 53 -3.19 2.31 -1.18
C TYR A 53 -3.72 1.14 -0.36
N ASP A 54 -4.86 0.57 -0.73
CA ASP A 54 -5.32 -0.71 -0.18
C ASP A 54 -6.17 -1.48 -1.19
N ASN A 55 -6.47 -2.75 -0.86
CA ASN A 55 -7.29 -3.62 -1.70
C ASN A 55 -8.50 -4.20 -0.95
N ALA A 56 -9.02 -3.49 0.06
CA ALA A 56 -10.26 -3.91 0.69
C ALA A 56 -11.41 -3.87 -0.36
N PRO A 57 -12.27 -4.90 -0.47
CA PRO A 57 -13.20 -5.05 -1.58
C PRO A 57 -14.49 -4.23 -1.41
N HIS A 58 -14.37 -2.90 -1.33
CA HIS A 58 -15.48 -1.97 -1.06
C HIS A 58 -15.76 -0.96 -2.18
N HIS A 59 -14.90 -0.86 -3.20
CA HIS A 59 -15.01 0.07 -4.34
C HIS A 59 -15.24 -0.64 -5.69
N GLN A 60 -16.37 -1.35 -5.81
CA GLN A 60 -16.68 -2.18 -7.00
C GLN A 60 -16.88 -1.37 -8.29
N GLU A 61 -17.13 -0.07 -8.17
CA GLU A 61 -17.29 0.87 -9.27
C GLU A 61 -15.98 1.19 -10.00
N LEU A 62 -14.82 0.90 -9.41
CA LEU A 62 -13.52 1.23 -9.99
C LEU A 62 -13.05 0.15 -10.96
N SER A 63 -12.47 0.57 -12.09
CA SER A 63 -11.91 -0.33 -13.11
C SER A 63 -10.75 -1.21 -12.62
N THR A 64 -10.19 -0.89 -11.45
CA THR A 64 -9.04 -1.56 -10.83
C THR A 64 -9.42 -2.38 -9.60
N PHE A 65 -10.72 -2.57 -9.35
CA PHE A 65 -11.25 -3.34 -8.23
C PHE A 65 -10.52 -4.70 -8.07
N PRO A 66 -10.09 -5.08 -6.85
CA PRO A 66 -10.34 -4.40 -5.58
C PRO A 66 -9.32 -3.31 -5.22
N SER A 67 -8.28 -3.13 -6.03
CA SER A 67 -7.18 -2.20 -5.76
C SER A 67 -7.63 -0.76 -6.00
N HIS A 68 -7.23 0.15 -5.12
CA HIS A 68 -7.55 1.57 -5.25
C HIS A 68 -6.60 2.43 -4.42
N LYS A 69 -6.61 3.74 -4.69
CA LYS A 69 -5.87 4.74 -3.92
C LYS A 69 -6.85 5.75 -3.32
N HIS A 70 -6.73 5.99 -2.02
CA HIS A 70 -7.34 7.10 -1.30
C HIS A 70 -6.41 8.30 -1.36
N THR A 71 -6.94 9.47 -1.69
CA THR A 71 -6.24 10.76 -1.68
C THR A 71 -7.10 11.80 -0.94
N SER A 72 -6.56 13.00 -0.72
CA SER A 72 -7.34 14.13 -0.19
C SER A 72 -8.52 14.54 -1.09
N LYS A 73 -8.52 14.13 -2.36
CA LYS A 73 -9.59 14.42 -3.34
C LYS A 73 -10.64 13.31 -3.45
N GLY A 74 -10.45 12.20 -2.74
CA GLY A 74 -11.32 11.03 -2.78
C GLY A 74 -10.59 9.77 -3.23
N VAL A 75 -11.37 8.78 -3.69
CA VAL A 75 -10.87 7.48 -4.11
C VAL A 75 -10.72 7.44 -5.62
N GLU A 76 -9.56 6.98 -6.10
CA GLU A 76 -9.26 6.87 -7.52
C GLU A 76 -8.86 5.44 -7.91
N PRO A 77 -9.12 5.03 -9.17
CA PRO A 77 -8.64 3.76 -9.69
C PRO A 77 -7.11 3.69 -9.62
N ALA A 78 -6.58 2.63 -9.04
CA ALA A 78 -5.16 2.35 -9.01
C ALA A 78 -4.92 0.84 -9.10
N ALA A 79 -4.06 0.41 -10.02
CA ALA A 79 -3.66 -0.98 -10.11
C ALA A 79 -2.97 -1.44 -8.82
N SER A 80 -2.90 -2.75 -8.60
CA SER A 80 -2.18 -3.31 -7.45
C SER A 80 -0.73 -2.82 -7.43
N VAL A 81 -0.31 -2.29 -6.29
CA VAL A 81 1.05 -1.77 -6.07
C VAL A 81 1.84 -2.70 -5.15
N THR A 82 3.16 -2.61 -5.20
CA THR A 82 4.06 -3.27 -4.25
C THR A 82 4.59 -2.25 -3.24
N PHE A 83 5.13 -2.73 -2.12
CA PHE A 83 5.85 -1.89 -1.17
C PHE A 83 6.91 -1.00 -1.87
N GLN A 84 7.71 -1.57 -2.78
CA GLN A 84 8.74 -0.84 -3.52
C GLN A 84 8.16 0.31 -4.34
N HIS A 85 7.02 0.10 -5.02
CA HIS A 85 6.38 1.17 -5.80
C HIS A 85 5.96 2.34 -4.89
N VAL A 86 5.30 2.04 -3.76
CA VAL A 86 4.84 3.08 -2.83
C VAL A 86 6.02 3.78 -2.16
N PHE A 87 7.05 3.03 -1.79
CA PHE A 87 8.27 3.60 -1.23
C PHE A 87 8.95 4.55 -2.22
N GLN A 88 9.07 4.16 -3.48
CA GLN A 88 9.66 5.01 -4.52
C GLN A 88 8.81 6.27 -4.76
N GLU A 89 7.49 6.15 -4.81
CA GLU A 89 6.60 7.32 -4.96
C GLU A 89 6.82 8.34 -3.83
N ILE A 90 6.98 7.88 -2.59
CA ILE A 90 7.26 8.76 -1.45
C ILE A 90 8.63 9.41 -1.58
N VAL A 91 9.67 8.64 -1.93
CA VAL A 91 11.03 9.17 -2.13
C VAL A 91 11.05 10.23 -3.24
N ASP A 92 10.35 10.00 -4.34
CA ASP A 92 10.24 10.95 -5.44
C ASP A 92 9.54 12.24 -5.01
N MET A 93 8.49 12.14 -4.17
CA MET A 93 7.82 13.32 -3.59
C MET A 93 8.76 14.14 -2.69
N LEU A 94 9.60 13.48 -1.89
CA LEU A 94 10.55 14.14 -1.00
C LEU A 94 11.64 14.88 -1.79
N ILE A 95 12.20 14.24 -2.82
CA ILE A 95 13.24 14.84 -3.68
C ILE A 95 12.68 16.01 -4.50
N ALA A 96 11.43 15.93 -4.98
CA ALA A 96 10.80 17.00 -5.73
C ALA A 96 10.39 18.22 -4.88
N SER A 97 10.46 18.10 -3.55
CA SER A 97 10.13 19.16 -2.60
C SER A 97 11.35 19.98 -2.16
N ASP A 98 12.56 19.58 -2.58
CA ASP A 98 13.83 20.31 -2.43
C ASP A 98 14.08 21.26 -3.63
#